data_AF-A0A2M8NWJ4-F1
#
_entry.id   AF-A0A2M8NWJ4-F1
#
_cell.length_a   1.000
_cell.length_b   1.000
_cell.length_c   1.000
_cell.angle_alpha   90.00
_cell.angle_beta   90.00
_cell.angle_gamma   90.00
#
_symmetry.space_group_name_H-M   'P 1'
#
loop_
_entity.id
_entity.type
_entity.pdbx_description
1 polymer ?
#
loop_
_entity_poly.entity_id
_entity_poly.type
_entity_poly.pdbx_seq_one_letter_code
_entity_poly.pdbx_strand_id
1 'polypeptide(L)'
;MPKRAKPIGQPTRGKTTLNRLRQVDIFICLAWWHVLSSPNPLIVDVGYGEYAWTALEMHQRLLTINPHIRLLGVEIDPIRVMNALPHANPPHIDFRLGGFNLVDVLNGEQATLIRAYNVLRQYDEADVPHALATMCAGLAEGGVLIEGTSTPTGRIVVFDVYQKWAGELIHKHIVFGTNFQHEPIPTEFQAILPKRLIHHAHDEPLWSFFRAWERGLARARGMGQYRHRRKWAYATRYLDDMGYAVDTRKRVMNRGYLVLKDALANHS
;
A
#
# COMPACT_ATOMS: atom_id res chain seq x y z
N MET A 1 -32.36 -13.15 11.97
CA MET A 1 -30.94 -12.80 11.80
C MET A 1 -30.86 -11.63 10.82
N PRO A 2 -30.14 -10.54 11.11
CA PRO A 2 -29.98 -9.47 10.14
C PRO A 2 -29.29 -10.04 8.88
N LYS A 3 -29.85 -9.72 7.72
CA LYS A 3 -29.35 -10.19 6.43
C LYS A 3 -27.97 -9.57 6.22
N ARG A 4 -26.89 -10.38 6.24
CA ARG A 4 -25.52 -9.91 5.96
C ARG A 4 -25.54 -9.16 4.62
N ALA A 5 -25.06 -7.91 4.63
CA ALA A 5 -24.93 -7.11 3.42
C ALA A 5 -24.04 -7.83 2.40
N LYS A 6 -24.37 -7.69 1.10
CA LYS A 6 -23.51 -8.24 0.06
C LYS A 6 -22.16 -7.51 0.08
N PRO A 7 -21.02 -8.22 -0.04
CA PRO A 7 -19.72 -7.60 -0.17
C PRO A 7 -19.66 -6.60 -1.33
N ILE A 8 -19.02 -5.45 -1.12
CA ILE A 8 -18.72 -4.47 -2.17
C ILE A 8 -17.28 -4.66 -2.61
N GLY A 9 -17.04 -5.13 -3.84
CA GLY A 9 -15.71 -5.56 -4.26
C GLY A 9 -15.70 -6.16 -5.67
N GLN A 10 -14.52 -6.26 -6.29
CA GLN A 10 -14.28 -7.13 -7.43
C GLN A 10 -13.25 -8.20 -7.04
N PRO A 11 -13.40 -9.47 -7.45
CA PRO A 11 -12.42 -10.51 -7.17
C PRO A 11 -11.03 -10.18 -7.73
N THR A 12 -9.99 -10.39 -6.94
CA THR A 12 -8.61 -10.25 -7.42
C THR A 12 -8.25 -11.39 -8.38
N ARG A 13 -7.47 -11.08 -9.44
CA ARG A 13 -6.96 -12.07 -10.42
C ARG A 13 -5.46 -12.34 -10.19
N GLY A 14 -5.05 -13.61 -10.21
CA GLY A 14 -3.66 -14.06 -10.17
C GLY A 14 -3.25 -14.79 -8.89
N LYS A 15 -2.16 -15.57 -8.97
CA LYS A 15 -1.62 -16.36 -7.85
C LYS A 15 -0.87 -15.46 -6.86
N THR A 16 -1.15 -15.62 -5.56
CA THR A 16 -0.44 -14.93 -4.49
C THR A 16 0.91 -15.61 -4.23
N THR A 17 2.02 -14.92 -4.49
CA THR A 17 3.38 -15.39 -4.17
C THR A 17 3.78 -14.99 -2.75
N LEU A 18 4.56 -15.84 -2.08
CA LEU A 18 5.13 -15.52 -0.76
C LEU A 18 5.99 -14.26 -0.85
N ASN A 19 5.93 -13.43 0.19
CA ASN A 19 6.65 -12.17 0.35
C ASN A 19 6.35 -11.09 -0.69
N ARG A 20 5.28 -11.22 -1.49
CA ARG A 20 4.89 -10.23 -2.52
C ARG A 20 4.75 -8.82 -1.96
N LEU A 21 4.19 -8.68 -0.76
CA LEU A 21 3.91 -7.39 -0.12
C LEU A 21 4.91 -7.04 1.00
N ARG A 22 6.02 -7.79 1.11
CA ARG A 22 7.05 -7.58 2.14
C ARG A 22 7.53 -6.14 2.23
N GLN A 23 7.68 -5.46 1.09
CA GLN A 23 8.11 -4.06 1.05
C GLN A 23 7.08 -3.12 1.68
N VAL A 24 5.79 -3.38 1.50
CA VAL A 24 4.71 -2.56 2.08
C VAL A 24 4.71 -2.74 3.60
N ASP A 25 4.80 -3.99 4.07
CA ASP A 25 4.83 -4.30 5.50
C ASP A 25 6.02 -3.64 6.22
N ILE A 26 7.22 -3.71 5.62
CA ILE A 26 8.41 -3.04 6.15
C ILE A 26 8.24 -1.52 6.17
N PHE A 27 7.58 -0.95 5.15
CA PHE A 27 7.31 0.47 5.10
C PHE A 27 6.36 0.89 6.22
N ILE A 28 5.29 0.13 6.45
CA ILE A 28 4.34 0.36 7.55
C ILE A 28 5.08 0.36 8.88
N CYS A 29 5.88 -0.67 9.18
CA CYS A 29 6.67 -0.72 10.41
C CYS A 29 7.66 0.45 10.54
N LEU A 30 8.19 0.97 9.42
CA LEU A 30 9.16 2.07 9.43
C LEU A 30 8.48 3.44 9.62
N ALA A 31 7.41 3.71 8.88
CA ALA A 31 6.80 5.03 8.73
C ALA A 31 5.60 5.24 9.67
N TRP A 32 4.87 4.17 10.00
CA TRP A 32 3.60 4.20 10.71
C TRP A 32 3.61 3.36 11.99
N TRP A 33 4.80 3.16 12.57
CA TRP A 33 4.95 2.40 13.83
C TRP A 33 4.06 2.93 14.96
N HIS A 34 3.89 4.26 15.06
CA HIS A 34 3.09 4.92 16.10
C HIS A 34 1.61 4.54 16.02
N VAL A 35 1.07 4.32 14.82
CA VAL A 35 -0.30 3.84 14.59
C VAL A 35 -0.45 2.40 15.08
N LEU A 36 0.58 1.57 14.86
CA LEU A 36 0.63 0.18 15.34
C LEU A 36 0.85 0.06 16.86
N SER A 37 1.40 1.08 17.51
CA SER A 37 1.68 1.08 18.95
C SER A 37 0.45 1.39 19.82
N SER A 38 -0.74 1.57 19.23
CA SER A 38 -1.98 1.64 20.01
C SER A 38 -2.22 0.36 20.83
N PRO A 39 -2.98 0.37 21.93
CA PRO A 39 -3.06 -0.79 22.84
C PRO A 39 -3.57 -2.08 22.18
N ASN A 40 -4.58 -1.99 21.32
CA ASN A 40 -5.20 -3.14 20.63
C ASN A 40 -5.43 -2.81 19.15
N PRO A 41 -4.37 -2.73 18.33
CA PRO A 41 -4.48 -2.30 16.95
C PRO A 41 -5.18 -3.38 16.12
N LEU A 42 -6.24 -2.98 15.42
CA LEU A 42 -6.93 -3.84 14.46
C LEU A 42 -6.44 -3.54 13.05
N ILE A 43 -5.82 -4.52 12.42
CA ILE A 43 -5.28 -4.43 11.08
C ILE A 43 -6.22 -5.18 10.14
N VAL A 44 -6.59 -4.56 9.02
CA VAL A 44 -7.47 -5.18 8.02
C VAL A 44 -6.71 -5.31 6.70
N ASP A 45 -6.65 -6.52 6.17
CA ASP A 45 -6.10 -6.81 4.85
C ASP A 45 -7.25 -7.14 3.88
N VAL A 46 -7.61 -6.18 3.04
CA VAL A 46 -8.71 -6.28 2.08
C VAL A 46 -8.20 -6.90 0.79
N GLY A 47 -8.86 -7.98 0.36
CA GLY A 47 -8.52 -8.67 -0.88
C GLY A 47 -7.21 -9.44 -0.79
N TYR A 48 -6.99 -10.20 0.30
CA TYR A 48 -5.73 -10.93 0.55
C TYR A 48 -5.36 -11.93 -0.59
N GLY A 49 -6.32 -12.34 -1.40
CA GLY A 49 -6.12 -13.11 -2.63
C GLY A 49 -6.42 -14.60 -2.48
N GLU A 50 -5.93 -15.40 -3.42
CA GLU A 50 -6.19 -16.87 -3.49
C GLU A 50 -5.77 -17.61 -2.22
N TYR A 51 -4.69 -17.15 -1.58
CA TYR A 51 -4.15 -17.71 -0.34
C TYR A 51 -3.98 -16.61 0.71
N ALA A 52 -4.09 -16.98 1.99
CA ALA A 52 -3.96 -16.07 3.13
C ALA A 52 -2.53 -15.53 3.38
N TRP A 53 -1.56 -15.83 2.51
CA TRP A 53 -0.15 -15.58 2.77
C TRP A 53 0.16 -14.11 3.06
N THR A 54 -0.42 -13.19 2.29
CA THR A 54 -0.23 -11.74 2.46
C THR A 54 -0.70 -11.26 3.83
N ALA A 55 -1.81 -11.77 4.33
CA ALA A 55 -2.37 -11.47 5.65
C ALA A 55 -1.48 -12.04 6.77
N LEU A 56 -1.10 -13.32 6.68
CA LEU A 56 -0.25 -13.99 7.66
C LEU A 56 1.15 -13.36 7.74
N GLU A 57 1.75 -13.07 6.59
CA GLU A 57 3.06 -12.44 6.47
C GLU A 57 3.07 -11.01 7.03
N MET A 58 1.98 -10.27 6.84
CA MET A 58 1.79 -8.94 7.42
C MET A 58 1.73 -9.06 8.94
N HIS A 59 0.84 -9.92 9.48
CA HIS A 59 0.71 -10.15 10.93
C HIS A 59 2.06 -10.44 11.58
N GLN A 60 2.78 -11.45 11.08
CA GLN A 60 4.11 -11.85 11.57
C GLN A 60 5.09 -10.67 11.64
N ARG A 61 5.09 -9.79 10.65
CA ARG A 61 6.00 -8.64 10.60
C ARG A 61 5.59 -7.55 11.56
N LEU A 62 4.30 -7.24 11.63
CA LEU A 62 3.83 -6.16 12.48
C LEU A 62 3.96 -6.50 13.97
N LEU A 63 3.97 -7.79 14.34
CA LEU A 63 4.26 -8.24 15.72
C LEU A 63 5.60 -7.71 16.27
N THR A 64 6.55 -7.35 15.39
CA THR A 64 7.81 -6.70 15.82
C THR A 64 7.62 -5.31 16.42
N ILE A 65 6.47 -4.67 16.17
CA ILE A 65 6.10 -3.37 16.73
C ILE A 65 5.16 -3.52 17.91
N ASN A 66 4.17 -4.42 17.80
CA ASN A 66 3.20 -4.63 18.86
C ASN A 66 2.75 -6.12 18.91
N PRO A 67 3.01 -6.84 20.02
CA PRO A 67 2.65 -8.25 20.15
C PRO A 67 1.13 -8.51 20.24
N HIS A 68 0.32 -7.46 20.47
CA HIS A 68 -1.14 -7.55 20.59
C HIS A 68 -1.89 -7.27 19.29
N ILE A 69 -1.19 -7.21 18.15
CA ILE A 69 -1.83 -7.01 16.85
C ILE A 69 -2.88 -8.08 16.57
N ARG A 70 -4.07 -7.59 16.24
CA ARG A 70 -5.15 -8.37 15.65
C ARG A 70 -5.20 -8.08 14.17
N LEU A 71 -5.24 -9.12 13.35
CA LEU A 71 -5.35 -9.01 11.91
C LEU A 71 -6.62 -9.71 11.43
N LEU A 72 -7.37 -9.00 10.59
CA LEU A 72 -8.54 -9.52 9.91
C LEU A 72 -8.28 -9.53 8.40
N GLY A 73 -8.23 -10.72 7.81
CA GLY A 73 -8.27 -10.87 6.37
C GLY A 73 -9.71 -10.78 5.86
N VAL A 74 -9.96 -9.91 4.89
CA VAL A 74 -11.28 -9.75 4.27
C VAL A 74 -11.20 -10.12 2.80
N GLU A 75 -12.08 -11.01 2.34
CA GLU A 75 -12.16 -11.36 0.92
C GLU A 75 -13.59 -11.55 0.45
N ILE A 76 -13.83 -11.20 -0.82
CA ILE A 76 -15.16 -11.24 -1.45
C ILE A 76 -15.57 -12.64 -1.91
N ASP A 77 -14.61 -13.51 -2.18
CA ASP A 77 -14.83 -14.89 -2.61
C ASP A 77 -15.00 -15.81 -1.39
N PRO A 78 -16.18 -16.42 -1.19
CA PRO A 78 -16.43 -17.29 -0.04
C PRO A 78 -15.56 -18.55 -0.03
N ILE A 79 -15.11 -19.05 -1.19
CA ILE A 79 -14.23 -20.22 -1.27
C ILE A 79 -12.84 -19.84 -0.74
N ARG A 80 -12.33 -18.66 -1.09
CA ARG A 80 -11.04 -18.17 -0.57
C ARG A 80 -11.08 -17.92 0.93
N VAL A 81 -12.22 -17.45 1.45
CA VAL A 81 -12.43 -17.32 2.91
C VAL A 81 -12.41 -18.69 3.57
N MET A 82 -13.16 -19.65 3.06
CA MET A 82 -13.18 -21.02 3.57
C MET A 82 -11.78 -21.65 3.57
N ASN A 83 -10.99 -21.44 2.52
CA ASN A 83 -9.61 -21.93 2.43
C ASN A 83 -8.64 -21.21 3.38
N ALA A 84 -8.95 -19.99 3.82
CA ALA A 84 -8.14 -19.22 4.75
C ALA A 84 -8.43 -19.58 6.22
N LEU A 85 -9.65 -20.02 6.55
CA LEU A 85 -10.07 -20.35 7.92
C LEU A 85 -9.15 -21.34 8.66
N PRO A 86 -8.56 -22.38 8.03
CA PRO A 86 -7.58 -23.24 8.70
C PRO A 86 -6.33 -22.51 9.23
N HIS A 87 -6.05 -21.29 8.73
CA HIS A 87 -4.97 -20.44 9.22
C HIS A 87 -5.41 -19.40 10.26
N ALA A 88 -6.69 -19.37 10.64
CA ALA A 88 -7.17 -18.48 11.69
C ALA A 88 -6.57 -18.88 13.05
N ASN A 89 -6.30 -17.87 13.88
CA ASN A 89 -5.83 -18.05 15.25
C ASN A 89 -6.43 -16.95 16.15
N PRO A 90 -7.72 -17.04 16.50
CA PRO A 90 -8.38 -16.01 17.30
C PRO A 90 -7.73 -15.85 18.70
N PRO A 91 -7.65 -14.62 19.24
CA PRO A 91 -8.19 -13.38 18.68
C PRO A 91 -7.25 -12.67 17.68
N HIS A 92 -6.07 -13.23 17.40
CA HIS A 92 -4.98 -12.57 16.68
C HIS A 92 -5.15 -12.55 15.17
N ILE A 93 -5.69 -13.62 14.57
CA ILE A 93 -5.91 -13.73 13.13
C ILE A 93 -7.30 -14.30 12.89
N ASP A 94 -8.10 -13.62 12.07
CA ASP A 94 -9.43 -14.07 11.63
C ASP A 94 -9.61 -13.78 10.12
N PHE A 95 -10.56 -14.47 9.49
CA PHE A 95 -10.89 -14.30 8.07
C PHE A 95 -12.40 -14.20 7.88
N ARG A 96 -12.84 -13.16 7.16
CA ARG A 96 -14.27 -12.89 6.95
C ARG A 96 -14.60 -12.62 5.49
N LEU A 97 -15.79 -13.07 5.09
CA LEU A 97 -16.42 -12.69 3.83
C LEU A 97 -16.81 -11.21 3.89
N GLY A 98 -16.32 -10.42 2.94
CA GLY A 98 -16.57 -8.99 2.90
C GLY A 98 -15.83 -8.29 1.75
N GLY A 99 -15.97 -6.97 1.70
CA GLY A 99 -15.31 -6.13 0.71
C GLY A 99 -14.97 -4.77 1.32
N PHE A 100 -15.11 -3.69 0.57
CA PHE A 100 -14.83 -2.33 1.05
C PHE A 100 -15.77 -1.85 2.15
N ASN A 101 -16.97 -2.43 2.25
CA ASN A 101 -17.97 -2.17 3.30
C ASN A 101 -17.55 -2.74 4.66
N LEU A 102 -16.41 -2.27 5.16
CA LEU A 102 -15.76 -2.79 6.36
C LEU A 102 -16.59 -2.59 7.63
N VAL A 103 -17.43 -1.56 7.70
CA VAL A 103 -18.35 -1.34 8.84
C VAL A 103 -19.21 -2.58 9.11
N ASP A 104 -19.69 -3.25 8.06
CA ASP A 104 -20.49 -4.48 8.17
C ASP A 104 -19.68 -5.68 8.64
N VAL A 105 -18.38 -5.68 8.35
CA VAL A 105 -17.46 -6.80 8.61
C VAL A 105 -16.84 -6.70 10.00
N LEU A 106 -16.63 -5.48 10.50
CA LEU A 106 -15.91 -5.18 11.74
C LEU A 106 -16.79 -5.24 13.00
N ASN A 107 -18.12 -5.39 12.87
CA ASN A 107 -19.05 -5.57 13.99
C ASN A 107 -18.92 -4.46 15.07
N GLY A 108 -18.79 -3.20 14.66
CA GLY A 108 -18.66 -2.05 15.57
C GLY A 108 -17.22 -1.74 16.01
N GLU A 109 -16.24 -2.57 15.66
CA GLU A 109 -14.83 -2.22 15.80
C GLU A 109 -14.39 -1.28 14.67
N GLN A 110 -13.26 -0.59 14.87
CA GLN A 110 -12.62 0.24 13.86
C GLN A 110 -11.19 -0.23 13.62
N ALA A 111 -10.79 -0.27 12.36
CA ALA A 111 -9.44 -0.62 11.97
C ALA A 111 -8.48 0.53 12.27
N THR A 112 -7.31 0.21 12.80
CA THR A 112 -6.20 1.15 12.98
C THR A 112 -5.39 1.29 11.69
N LEU A 113 -5.33 0.21 10.89
CA LEU A 113 -4.70 0.18 9.58
C LEU A 113 -5.55 -0.66 8.62
N ILE A 114 -5.78 -0.15 7.42
CA ILE A 114 -6.36 -0.90 6.31
C ILE A 114 -5.32 -1.00 5.19
N ARG A 115 -5.07 -2.20 4.67
CA ARG A 115 -4.28 -2.43 3.45
C ARG A 115 -5.22 -2.99 2.37
N ALA A 116 -5.22 -2.38 1.19
CA ALA A 116 -5.97 -2.83 0.01
C ALA A 116 -5.03 -2.88 -1.19
N TYR A 117 -4.44 -4.04 -1.48
CA TYR A 117 -3.37 -4.16 -2.48
C TYR A 117 -3.80 -4.95 -3.71
N ASN A 118 -3.61 -4.37 -4.90
CA ASN A 118 -4.07 -4.88 -6.20
C ASN A 118 -5.60 -5.06 -6.32
N VAL A 119 -6.38 -4.44 -5.43
CA VAL A 119 -7.84 -4.58 -5.41
C VAL A 119 -8.51 -3.55 -6.33
N LEU A 120 -8.11 -2.29 -6.29
CA LEU A 120 -8.71 -1.23 -7.11
C LEU A 120 -8.25 -1.22 -8.57
N ARG A 121 -7.29 -2.06 -8.95
CA ARG A 121 -6.69 -2.05 -10.30
C ARG A 121 -7.72 -2.29 -11.42
N GLN A 122 -8.77 -3.04 -11.14
CA GLN A 122 -9.82 -3.41 -12.11
C GLN A 122 -11.05 -2.50 -12.07
N TYR A 123 -11.10 -1.56 -11.12
CA TYR A 123 -12.18 -0.59 -11.00
C TYR A 123 -12.09 0.46 -12.08
N ASP A 124 -13.21 1.12 -12.39
CA ASP A 124 -13.17 2.38 -13.11
C ASP A 124 -12.61 3.47 -12.20
N GLU A 125 -11.89 4.42 -12.78
CA GLU A 125 -11.22 5.46 -12.02
C GLU A 125 -12.20 6.33 -11.21
N ALA A 126 -13.39 6.58 -11.77
CA ALA A 126 -14.47 7.29 -11.11
C ALA A 126 -15.03 6.58 -9.85
N ASP A 127 -14.82 5.26 -9.72
CA ASP A 127 -15.29 4.48 -8.57
C ASP A 127 -14.30 4.46 -7.39
N VAL A 128 -13.04 4.84 -7.64
CA VAL A 128 -11.97 4.83 -6.63
C VAL A 128 -12.33 5.71 -5.42
N PRO A 129 -12.81 6.96 -5.56
CA PRO A 129 -13.20 7.78 -4.41
C PRO A 129 -14.28 7.13 -3.54
N HIS A 130 -15.27 6.48 -4.16
CA HIS A 130 -16.33 5.80 -3.42
C HIS A 130 -15.81 4.58 -2.64
N ALA A 131 -14.93 3.79 -3.26
CA ALA A 131 -14.27 2.67 -2.58
C ALA A 131 -13.44 3.13 -1.39
N LEU A 132 -12.65 4.21 -1.55
CA LEU A 132 -11.86 4.81 -0.47
C LEU A 132 -12.75 5.33 0.67
N ALA A 133 -13.84 6.03 0.36
CA ALA A 133 -14.79 6.52 1.35
C ALA A 133 -15.44 5.37 2.14
N THR A 134 -15.77 4.27 1.46
CA THR A 134 -16.37 3.08 2.10
C THR A 134 -15.38 2.45 3.09
N MET A 135 -14.10 2.31 2.72
CA MET A 135 -13.07 1.82 3.64
C MET A 135 -12.78 2.81 4.78
N CYS A 136 -12.83 4.12 4.53
CA CYS A 136 -12.67 5.17 5.55
C CYS A 136 -13.68 5.03 6.68
N ALA A 137 -14.92 4.63 6.37
CA ALA A 137 -15.97 4.44 7.36
C ALA A 137 -15.61 3.36 8.41
N GLY A 138 -14.86 2.33 8.01
CA GLY A 138 -14.34 1.29 8.92
C GLY A 138 -13.02 1.62 9.59
N LEU A 139 -12.39 2.76 9.27
CA LEU A 139 -11.09 3.18 9.82
C LEU A 139 -11.29 4.06 11.07
N ALA A 140 -10.47 3.85 12.09
CA ALA A 140 -10.42 4.68 13.28
C ALA A 140 -9.87 6.08 12.94
N GLU A 141 -10.26 7.08 13.71
CA GLU A 141 -9.70 8.43 13.60
C GLU A 141 -8.17 8.39 13.82
N GLY A 142 -7.40 9.05 12.96
CA GLY A 142 -5.94 8.96 12.94
C GLY A 142 -5.36 7.67 12.34
N GLY A 143 -6.21 6.68 12.01
CA GLY A 143 -5.84 5.44 11.35
C GLY A 143 -5.37 5.64 9.91
N VAL A 144 -4.72 4.62 9.35
CA VAL A 144 -4.05 4.70 8.04
C VAL A 144 -4.68 3.74 7.05
N LEU A 145 -4.87 4.20 5.81
CA LEU A 145 -5.25 3.36 4.67
C LEU A 145 -4.11 3.33 3.67
N ILE A 146 -3.72 2.13 3.25
CA ILE A 146 -2.72 1.91 2.21
C ILE A 146 -3.38 1.22 1.03
N GLU A 147 -3.34 1.87 -0.12
CA GLU A 147 -3.86 1.35 -1.38
C GLU A 147 -2.73 1.35 -2.42
N GLY A 148 -2.60 0.27 -3.18
CA GLY A 148 -1.57 0.26 -4.22
C GLY A 148 -1.48 -1.01 -5.02
N THR A 149 -0.47 -1.04 -5.89
CA THR A 149 -0.21 -2.14 -6.82
C THR A 149 1.23 -2.63 -6.70
N SER A 150 1.44 -3.92 -6.95
CA SER A 150 2.77 -4.55 -6.98
C SER A 150 2.92 -5.45 -8.19
N THR A 151 4.17 -5.62 -8.64
CA THR A 151 4.49 -6.71 -9.56
C THR A 151 4.23 -8.07 -8.90
N PRO A 152 4.01 -9.14 -9.69
CA PRO A 152 3.72 -10.47 -9.14
C PRO A 152 4.80 -11.02 -8.19
N THR A 153 6.06 -10.58 -8.35
CA THR A 153 7.18 -10.99 -7.50
C THR A 153 7.40 -10.05 -6.31
N GLY A 154 6.66 -8.94 -6.22
CA GLY A 154 6.91 -7.90 -5.23
C GLY A 154 8.23 -7.17 -5.43
N ARG A 155 8.84 -7.24 -6.63
CA ARG A 155 10.10 -6.56 -6.95
C ARG A 155 9.98 -5.04 -6.84
N ILE A 156 8.87 -4.52 -7.36
CA ILE A 156 8.51 -3.11 -7.25
C ILE A 156 7.08 -2.98 -6.77
N VAL A 157 6.84 -1.91 -6.02
CA VAL A 157 5.54 -1.56 -5.44
C VAL A 157 5.29 -0.07 -5.64
N VAL A 158 4.05 0.32 -5.89
CA VAL A 158 3.61 1.71 -5.78
C VAL A 158 2.33 1.74 -4.96
N PHE A 159 2.27 2.62 -3.97
CA PHE A 159 1.09 2.75 -3.12
C PHE A 159 0.90 4.16 -2.61
N ASP A 160 -0.37 4.52 -2.48
CA ASP A 160 -0.82 5.69 -1.75
C ASP A 160 -0.96 5.36 -0.27
N VAL A 161 -0.76 6.40 0.54
CA VAL A 161 -0.96 6.38 1.96
C VAL A 161 -1.92 7.51 2.31
N TYR A 162 -3.05 7.14 2.89
CA TYR A 162 -4.05 8.06 3.40
C TYR A 162 -4.11 7.94 4.92
N GLN A 163 -4.41 9.04 5.60
CA GLN A 163 -4.69 9.05 7.03
C GLN A 163 -6.07 9.65 7.26
N LYS A 164 -6.86 9.04 8.14
CA LYS A 164 -8.16 9.60 8.51
C LYS A 164 -7.98 10.78 9.45
N TRP A 165 -8.57 11.90 9.08
CA TRP A 165 -8.63 13.12 9.88
C TRP A 165 -9.99 13.79 9.72
N ALA A 166 -10.62 14.15 10.83
CA ALA A 166 -11.95 14.76 10.86
C ALA A 166 -13.01 13.96 10.07
N GLY A 167 -12.93 12.62 10.11
CA GLY A 167 -13.85 11.74 9.38
C GLY A 167 -13.53 11.51 7.90
N GLU A 168 -12.55 12.21 7.33
CA GLU A 168 -12.17 12.13 5.91
C GLU A 168 -10.78 11.53 5.70
N LEU A 169 -10.52 10.98 4.52
CA LEU A 169 -9.18 10.51 4.15
C LEU A 169 -8.35 11.67 3.58
N ILE A 170 -7.25 11.97 4.25
CA ILE A 170 -6.24 12.89 3.77
C ILE A 170 -5.12 12.08 3.14
N HIS A 171 -4.92 12.22 1.82
CA HIS A 171 -3.75 11.66 1.16
C HIS A 171 -2.49 12.27 1.79
N LYS A 172 -1.46 11.45 2.03
CA LYS A 172 -0.21 11.88 2.67
C LYS A 172 0.95 11.74 1.69
N HIS A 173 1.05 10.56 1.08
CA HIS A 173 2.20 10.15 0.30
C HIS A 173 1.80 9.19 -0.81
N ILE A 174 2.47 9.32 -1.95
CA ILE A 174 2.68 8.20 -2.86
C ILE A 174 4.10 7.65 -2.66
N VAL A 175 4.23 6.33 -2.61
CA VAL A 175 5.49 5.64 -2.31
C VAL A 175 5.84 4.70 -3.45
N PHE A 176 7.04 4.86 -3.98
CA PHE A 176 7.65 3.94 -4.94
C PHE A 176 8.68 3.07 -4.21
N GLY A 177 8.52 1.76 -4.23
CA GLY A 177 9.37 0.81 -3.50
C GLY A 177 10.08 -0.19 -4.42
N THR A 178 11.35 -0.49 -4.16
CA THR A 178 12.10 -1.58 -4.80
C THR A 178 12.94 -2.38 -3.82
N ASN A 179 13.05 -3.69 -4.06
CA ASN A 179 13.90 -4.59 -3.28
C ASN A 179 15.38 -4.60 -3.74
N PHE A 180 15.72 -3.84 -4.79
CA PHE A 180 17.04 -3.74 -5.42
C PHE A 180 17.63 -5.03 -6.02
N GLN A 181 16.85 -6.12 -6.15
CA GLN A 181 17.31 -7.33 -6.85
C GLN A 181 17.68 -7.05 -8.30
N HIS A 182 16.99 -6.09 -8.92
CA HIS A 182 17.29 -5.57 -10.25
C HIS A 182 17.44 -4.06 -10.18
N GLU A 183 17.98 -3.49 -11.24
CA GLU A 183 18.00 -2.04 -11.37
C GLU A 183 16.56 -1.52 -11.44
N PRO A 184 16.17 -0.58 -10.57
CA PRO A 184 14.86 0.05 -10.68
C PRO A 184 14.84 1.02 -11.87
N ILE A 185 13.86 0.84 -12.76
CA ILE A 185 13.66 1.69 -13.93
C ILE A 185 12.36 2.48 -13.71
N PRO A 186 12.36 3.82 -13.76
CA PRO A 186 11.19 4.64 -13.46
C PRO A 186 9.92 4.27 -14.26
N THR A 187 10.06 3.93 -15.54
CA THR A 187 8.94 3.51 -16.41
C THR A 187 8.27 2.20 -15.96
N GLU A 188 8.98 1.30 -15.27
CA GLU A 188 8.36 0.08 -14.73
C GLU A 188 7.37 0.39 -13.61
N PHE A 189 7.58 1.49 -12.88
CA PHE A 189 6.65 1.94 -11.85
C PHE A 189 5.39 2.57 -12.46
N GLN A 190 5.48 3.22 -13.63
CA GLN A 190 4.31 3.76 -14.34
C GLN A 190 3.27 2.66 -14.62
N ALA A 191 3.72 1.46 -15.01
CA ALA A 191 2.87 0.32 -15.31
C ALA A 191 2.14 -0.28 -14.09
N ILE A 192 2.51 0.12 -12.88
CA ILE A 192 1.92 -0.34 -11.62
C ILE A 192 1.51 0.83 -10.71
N LEU A 193 1.24 1.99 -11.29
CA LEU A 193 0.65 3.10 -10.54
C LEU A 193 -0.72 2.72 -9.95
N PRO A 194 -1.12 3.31 -8.81
CA PRO A 194 -2.48 3.24 -8.29
C PRO A 194 -3.51 3.63 -9.36
N LYS A 195 -4.74 3.12 -9.21
CA LYS A 195 -5.79 3.29 -10.24
C LYS A 195 -6.04 4.76 -10.58
N ARG A 196 -5.96 5.66 -9.59
CA ARG A 196 -6.11 7.12 -9.73
C ARG A 196 -4.99 7.85 -10.51
N LEU A 197 -3.96 7.13 -10.95
CA LEU A 197 -2.80 7.72 -11.66
C LEU A 197 -2.36 6.90 -12.87
N ILE A 198 -2.78 5.64 -12.99
CA ILE A 198 -2.23 4.72 -14.00
C ILE A 198 -2.49 5.19 -15.45
N HIS A 199 -3.63 5.84 -15.68
CA HIS A 199 -3.98 6.42 -16.98
C HIS A 199 -3.38 7.81 -17.21
N HIS A 200 -2.82 8.42 -16.15
CA HIS A 200 -2.24 9.76 -16.13
C HIS A 200 -0.70 9.74 -16.13
N ALA A 201 -0.08 8.58 -16.37
CA ALA A 201 1.38 8.41 -16.32
C ALA A 201 2.17 9.36 -17.24
N HIS A 202 1.52 9.83 -18.31
CA HIS A 202 2.08 10.75 -19.31
C HIS A 202 1.52 12.17 -19.20
N ASP A 203 0.66 12.43 -18.21
CA ASP A 203 0.11 13.76 -17.95
C ASP A 203 1.03 14.53 -16.99
N GLU A 204 1.02 15.86 -17.08
CA GLU A 204 1.68 16.69 -16.09
C GLU A 204 0.86 16.77 -14.80
N PRO A 205 1.49 16.80 -13.60
CA PRO A 205 2.93 16.89 -13.34
C PRO A 205 3.68 15.54 -13.27
N LEU A 206 2.97 14.42 -13.44
CA LEU A 206 3.52 13.07 -13.22
C LEU A 206 4.59 12.72 -14.25
N TRP A 207 4.39 13.13 -15.51
CA TRP A 207 5.36 12.91 -16.58
C TRP A 207 6.69 13.61 -16.30
N SER A 208 6.65 14.90 -15.93
CA SER A 208 7.86 15.64 -15.55
C SER A 208 8.59 15.01 -14.36
N PHE A 209 7.85 14.50 -13.37
CA PHE A 209 8.44 13.77 -12.24
C PHE A 209 9.24 12.55 -12.69
N PHE A 210 8.64 11.68 -13.52
CA PHE A 210 9.34 10.49 -14.01
C PHE A 210 10.57 10.84 -14.86
N ARG A 211 10.48 11.88 -15.70
CA ARG A 211 11.61 12.38 -16.50
C ARG A 211 12.74 12.94 -15.62
N ALA A 212 12.39 13.68 -14.55
CA ALA A 212 13.37 14.15 -13.58
C ALA A 212 14.05 12.98 -12.86
N TRP A 213 13.29 11.95 -12.52
CA TRP A 213 13.83 10.75 -11.89
C TRP A 213 14.83 10.01 -12.78
N GLU A 214 14.49 9.79 -14.06
CA GLU A 214 15.39 9.21 -15.06
C GLU A 214 16.69 10.01 -15.19
N ARG A 215 16.61 11.35 -15.25
CA ARG A 215 17.79 12.23 -15.26
C ARG A 215 18.64 12.05 -14.00
N GLY A 216 18.02 11.92 -12.83
CA GLY A 216 18.71 11.66 -11.56
C GLY A 216 19.50 10.35 -11.58
N LEU A 217 18.89 9.27 -12.09
CA LEU A 217 19.55 7.97 -12.23
C LEU A 217 20.70 8.03 -13.25
N ALA A 218 20.51 8.71 -14.38
CA ALA A 218 21.54 8.90 -15.40
C ALA A 218 22.75 9.68 -14.85
N ARG A 219 22.51 10.76 -14.10
CA ARG A 219 23.58 11.52 -13.41
C ARG A 219 24.34 10.65 -12.41
N ALA A 220 23.63 9.85 -11.61
CA ALA A 220 24.26 8.93 -10.66
C ALA A 220 25.24 7.97 -11.34
N ARG A 221 24.83 7.40 -12.49
CA ARG A 221 25.69 6.54 -13.31
C ARG A 221 26.93 7.30 -13.83
N GLY A 222 26.76 8.54 -14.30
CA GLY A 222 27.85 9.40 -14.78
C GLY A 222 28.93 9.72 -13.74
N MET A 223 28.59 9.73 -12.44
CA MET A 223 29.57 9.88 -11.34
C MET A 223 30.09 8.55 -10.79
N GLY A 224 29.97 7.45 -11.54
CA GLY A 224 30.49 6.14 -11.13
C GLY A 224 29.71 5.45 -10.02
N GLN A 225 28.46 5.82 -9.75
CA GLN A 225 27.61 5.09 -8.81
C GLN A 225 27.00 3.86 -9.51
N TYR A 226 27.61 2.69 -9.34
CA TYR A 226 27.11 1.47 -10.00
C TYR A 226 26.11 0.67 -9.15
N ARG A 227 26.19 0.77 -7.82
CA ARG A 227 25.28 0.04 -6.91
C ARG A 227 23.86 0.61 -6.97
N HIS A 228 22.84 -0.23 -7.18
CA HIS A 228 21.43 0.18 -7.30
C HIS A 228 20.98 1.10 -6.14
N ARG A 229 21.32 0.74 -4.90
CA ARG A 229 21.02 1.56 -3.70
C ARG A 229 21.61 2.97 -3.75
N ARG A 230 22.85 3.11 -4.24
CA ARG A 230 23.52 4.42 -4.35
C ARG A 230 22.93 5.25 -5.47
N LYS A 231 22.62 4.64 -6.62
CA LYS A 231 21.90 5.30 -7.73
C LYS A 231 20.54 5.84 -7.27
N TRP A 232 19.78 5.02 -6.56
CA TRP A 232 18.48 5.39 -6.00
C TRP A 232 18.56 6.54 -5.00
N ALA A 233 19.47 6.46 -4.02
CA ALA A 233 19.66 7.51 -3.03
C ALA A 233 20.12 8.83 -3.66
N TYR A 234 20.99 8.76 -4.68
CA TYR A 234 21.39 9.94 -5.44
C TYR A 234 20.20 10.52 -6.21
N ALA A 235 19.47 9.70 -6.97
CA ALA A 235 18.33 10.17 -7.76
C ALA A 235 17.22 10.76 -6.88
N THR A 236 17.00 10.23 -5.68
CA THR A 236 16.05 10.80 -4.71
C THR A 236 16.49 12.18 -4.25
N ARG A 237 17.78 12.38 -3.93
CA ARG A 237 18.31 13.72 -3.58
C ARG A 237 18.26 14.68 -4.75
N TYR A 238 18.54 14.19 -5.96
CA TYR A 238 18.40 14.98 -7.16
C TYR A 238 16.96 15.46 -7.37
N LEU A 239 15.95 14.64 -7.07
CA LEU A 239 14.55 15.06 -7.12
C LEU A 239 14.23 16.15 -6.07
N ASP A 240 14.77 16.04 -4.86
CA ASP A 240 14.67 17.07 -3.81
C ASP A 240 15.28 18.40 -4.30
N ASP A 241 16.47 18.35 -4.92
CA ASP A 241 17.14 19.52 -5.52
C ASP A 241 16.32 20.14 -6.67
N MET A 242 15.46 19.37 -7.33
CA MET A 242 14.53 19.84 -8.38
C MET A 242 13.19 20.34 -7.82
N GLY A 243 13.03 20.39 -6.49
CA GLY A 243 11.84 20.93 -5.83
C GLY A 243 10.72 19.93 -5.59
N TYR A 244 10.93 18.63 -5.87
CA TYR A 244 9.95 17.60 -5.51
C TYR A 244 10.00 17.32 -4.01
N ALA A 245 8.85 17.31 -3.34
CA ALA A 245 8.75 17.07 -1.91
C ALA A 245 8.99 15.59 -1.53
N VAL A 246 10.23 15.12 -1.66
CA VAL A 246 10.62 13.72 -1.41
C VAL A 246 11.28 13.51 -0.05
N ASP A 247 11.14 12.32 0.52
CA ASP A 247 11.81 11.97 1.77
C ASP A 247 13.27 11.53 1.54
N THR A 248 14.21 12.41 1.91
CA THR A 248 15.65 12.18 1.75
C THR A 248 16.32 11.54 2.97
N ARG A 249 15.56 11.05 3.96
CA ARG A 249 16.12 10.35 5.13
C ARG A 249 16.79 9.06 4.68
N LYS A 250 18.06 8.85 5.08
CA LYS A 250 18.86 7.67 4.71
C LYS A 250 18.15 6.34 4.99
N ARG A 251 17.43 6.23 6.12
CA ARG A 251 16.69 5.01 6.50
C ARG A 251 15.56 4.63 5.54
N VAL A 252 15.01 5.60 4.81
CA VAL A 252 13.94 5.41 3.82
C VAL A 252 14.55 5.04 2.47
N MET A 253 15.43 5.89 1.94
CA MET A 253 16.09 5.65 0.65
C MET A 253 16.90 4.35 0.64
N ASN A 254 17.66 4.06 1.70
CA ASN A 254 18.48 2.86 1.75
C ASN A 254 17.64 1.59 1.84
N ARG A 255 16.37 1.66 2.24
CA ARG A 255 15.43 0.54 2.20
C ARG A 255 14.68 0.41 0.88
N GLY A 256 14.92 1.32 -0.07
CA GLY A 256 14.37 1.24 -1.41
C GLY A 256 13.07 1.97 -1.60
N TYR A 257 12.76 2.93 -0.73
CA TYR A 257 11.58 3.77 -0.87
C TYR A 257 11.95 5.15 -1.40
N LEU A 258 11.15 5.65 -2.32
CA LEU A 258 11.06 7.05 -2.75
C LEU A 258 9.65 7.47 -2.36
N VAL A 259 9.56 8.29 -1.31
CA VAL A 259 8.30 8.76 -0.74
C VAL A 259 8.10 10.19 -1.20
N LEU A 260 7.01 10.45 -1.91
CA LEU A 260 6.67 11.77 -2.43
C LEU A 260 5.42 12.29 -1.72
N LYS A 261 5.53 13.46 -1.09
CA LYS A 261 4.44 14.11 -0.35
C LYS A 261 3.59 14.96 -1.29
N ASP A 262 2.28 14.72 -1.33
CA ASP A 262 1.16 15.51 -1.92
C ASP A 262 1.38 16.44 -3.13
N ALA A 263 2.47 16.31 -3.88
CA ALA A 263 2.83 17.25 -4.93
C ALA A 263 2.31 16.85 -6.32
N LEU A 264 1.68 15.69 -6.47
CA LEU A 264 1.27 15.17 -7.79
C LEU A 264 -0.23 15.25 -8.08
N ALA A 265 -1.06 15.63 -7.11
CA ALA A 265 -2.51 15.64 -7.25
C ALA A 265 -3.14 17.04 -7.24
N ASN A 266 -2.36 18.10 -6.98
CA ASN A 266 -2.88 19.47 -6.93
C ASN A 266 -3.02 20.13 -8.32
N HIS A 267 -3.42 19.37 -9.35
CA HIS A 267 -3.86 19.94 -10.63
C HIS A 267 -4.88 19.00 -11.29
N SER A 268 -6.11 19.02 -10.80
CA SER A 268 -7.39 19.09 -11.55
C SER A 268 -8.56 18.99 -10.58
#